data_AF-A0A8S3PUG7-F1
#
_entry.id   AF-A0A8S3PUG7-F1
#
_cell.length_a   1.000
_cell.length_b   1.000
_cell.length_c   1.000
_cell.angle_alpha   90.00
_cell.angle_beta   90.00
_cell.angle_gamma   90.00
#
_symmetry.space_group_name_H-M   'P 1'
#
loop_
_entity.id
_entity.type
_entity.pdbx_description
1 polymer ?
#
loop_
_entity_poly.entity_id
_entity_poly.type
_entity_poly.pdbx_seq_one_letter_code
_entity_poly.pdbx_strand_id
1 'polypeptide(L)'
;MACTEMYEMENSSDELREEIGNDNKIRLWGKRWFKTVLFTLAMSLLSAVFLLTVIHFATGVQLQQQFDSQGTKLAVLLTQIKCNTKLLSKENISCEDGWELYKKHCYKFVEETETREKAQEKCSEECACLVKIENADENSFIYSAGGLPDTRVIGKLHEVYWTSGIRIKKNNWLWTADGKLVTYDNFNSIEPNNINGIENCISMSNDGTWNDYRCNGTLYYICEKQA
;
A
#
# COMPACT_ATOMS: atom_id res chain seq x y z
N MET A 1 38.44 91.57 -32.17
CA MET A 1 38.70 90.64 -31.05
C MET A 1 37.45 89.90 -30.56
N ALA A 2 36.23 90.22 -31.01
CA ALA A 2 35.00 89.64 -30.43
C ALA A 2 34.49 88.31 -31.04
N CYS A 3 34.98 87.87 -32.21
CA CYS A 3 34.46 86.63 -32.85
C CYS A 3 35.17 85.34 -32.41
N THR A 4 36.39 85.44 -31.88
CA THR A 4 37.17 84.26 -31.44
C THR A 4 36.72 83.74 -30.08
N GLU A 5 36.27 84.62 -29.17
CA GLU A 5 35.84 84.23 -27.82
C GLU A 5 34.49 83.47 -27.81
N MET A 6 33.58 83.74 -28.76
CA MET A 6 32.31 83.00 -28.85
C MET A 6 32.49 81.56 -29.34
N TYR A 7 33.45 81.33 -30.25
CA TYR A 7 33.72 80.00 -30.81
C TYR A 7 34.35 79.05 -29.78
N GLU A 8 35.22 79.56 -28.91
CA GLU A 8 35.81 78.77 -27.83
C GLU A 8 34.80 78.39 -26.74
N MET A 9 33.82 79.25 -26.44
CA MET A 9 32.75 78.93 -25.48
C MET A 9 31.76 77.88 -26.01
N GLU A 10 31.43 77.91 -27.30
CA GLU A 10 30.53 76.92 -27.91
C GLU A 10 31.19 75.54 -27.96
N ASN A 11 32.47 75.46 -28.33
CA ASN A 11 33.25 74.21 -28.37
C ASN A 11 33.45 73.60 -26.96
N SER A 12 33.69 74.43 -25.94
CA SER A 12 33.76 73.96 -24.53
C SER A 12 32.40 73.47 -24.02
N SER A 13 31.29 74.09 -24.46
CA SER A 13 29.94 73.64 -24.07
C SER A 13 29.54 72.32 -24.70
N ASP A 14 30.01 72.04 -25.92
CA ASP A 14 29.77 70.78 -26.63
C ASP A 14 30.63 69.65 -26.07
N GLU A 15 31.89 69.90 -25.72
CA GLU A 15 32.73 68.94 -24.97
C GLU A 15 32.12 68.58 -23.60
N LEU A 16 31.67 69.59 -22.84
CA LEU A 16 30.96 69.36 -21.57
C LEU A 16 29.65 68.57 -21.75
N ARG A 17 28.92 68.79 -22.85
CA ARG A 17 27.71 68.02 -23.19
C ARG A 17 28.02 66.57 -23.54
N GLU A 18 29.12 66.31 -24.24
CA GLU A 18 29.57 64.97 -24.60
C GLU A 18 30.05 64.18 -23.37
N GLU A 19 30.80 64.81 -22.46
CA GLU A 19 31.20 64.22 -21.18
C GLU A 19 29.99 63.88 -20.30
N ILE A 20 29.05 64.82 -20.12
CA ILE A 20 27.81 64.59 -19.35
C ILE A 20 26.97 63.47 -19.99
N GLY A 21 26.97 63.37 -21.32
CA GLY A 21 26.32 62.28 -22.06
C GLY A 21 26.96 60.91 -21.81
N ASN A 22 28.29 60.85 -21.73
CA ASN A 22 29.05 59.64 -21.45
C ASN A 22 28.87 59.18 -19.99
N ASP A 23 28.95 60.10 -19.04
CA ASP A 23 28.70 59.82 -17.61
C ASP A 23 27.27 59.31 -17.36
N ASN A 24 26.28 59.89 -18.03
CA ASN A 24 24.90 59.41 -17.94
C ASN A 24 24.73 58.00 -18.54
N LYS A 25 25.44 57.65 -19.62
CA LYS A 25 25.45 56.30 -20.21
C LYS A 25 26.09 55.28 -19.28
N ILE A 26 27.23 55.60 -18.66
CA ILE A 26 27.92 54.75 -17.67
C ILE A 26 27.01 54.51 -16.46
N ARG A 27 26.36 55.57 -15.95
CA ARG A 27 25.41 55.47 -14.83
C ARG A 27 24.18 54.63 -15.17
N LEU A 28 23.65 54.72 -16.40
CA LEU A 28 22.54 53.90 -16.87
C LEU A 28 22.93 52.42 -17.05
N TRP A 29 24.12 52.14 -17.57
CA TRP A 29 24.67 50.78 -17.68
C TRP A 29 24.90 50.16 -16.31
N GLY A 30 25.48 50.89 -15.36
CA GLY A 30 25.63 50.45 -13.98
C GLY A 30 24.30 50.11 -13.32
N LYS A 31 23.27 50.96 -13.51
CA LYS A 31 21.90 50.68 -13.02
C LYS A 31 21.28 49.44 -13.67
N ARG A 32 21.48 49.24 -14.97
CA ARG A 32 20.92 48.10 -15.73
C ARG A 32 21.62 46.79 -15.35
N TRP A 33 22.95 46.80 -15.23
CA TRP A 33 23.73 45.67 -14.75
C TRP A 33 23.38 45.31 -13.31
N PHE A 34 23.27 46.30 -12.42
CA PHE A 34 22.84 46.09 -11.04
C PHE A 34 21.45 45.44 -10.97
N LYS A 35 20.49 45.89 -11.78
CA LYS A 35 19.16 45.26 -11.88
C LYS A 35 19.23 43.81 -12.37
N THR A 36 20.06 43.51 -13.36
CA THR A 36 20.23 42.14 -13.86
C THR A 36 20.88 41.22 -12.81
N VAL A 37 21.90 41.71 -12.11
CA VAL A 37 22.55 40.97 -11.01
C VAL A 37 21.55 40.74 -9.87
N LEU A 38 20.79 41.77 -9.48
CA LEU A 38 19.76 41.66 -8.45
C LEU A 38 18.66 40.66 -8.85
N PHE A 39 18.23 40.67 -10.10
CA PHE A 39 17.21 39.76 -10.63
C PHE A 39 17.69 38.31 -10.65
N THR A 40 18.92 38.06 -11.11
CA THR A 40 19.50 36.71 -11.13
C THR A 40 19.74 36.16 -9.73
N LEU A 41 20.19 36.99 -8.78
CA LEU A 41 20.27 36.63 -7.36
C LEU A 41 18.89 36.32 -6.77
N ALA A 42 17.88 37.14 -7.05
CA ALA A 42 16.51 36.90 -6.60
C ALA A 42 15.94 35.58 -7.14
N MET A 43 16.14 35.29 -8.43
CA MET A 43 15.71 34.04 -9.06
C MET A 43 16.46 32.82 -8.48
N SER A 44 17.76 32.96 -8.23
CA SER A 44 18.56 31.92 -7.58
C SER A 44 18.09 31.65 -6.15
N LEU A 45 17.78 32.70 -5.38
CA LEU A 45 17.22 32.59 -4.04
C LEU A 45 15.84 31.92 -4.05
N LEU A 46 14.95 32.30 -4.97
CA LEU A 46 13.63 31.68 -5.11
C LEU A 46 13.72 30.19 -5.45
N SER A 47 14.64 29.82 -6.35
CA SER A 47 14.92 28.41 -6.68
C SER A 47 15.44 27.63 -5.48
N ALA A 48 16.39 28.20 -4.73
CA ALA A 48 16.92 27.57 -3.52
C ALA A 48 15.83 27.38 -2.45
N VAL A 49 15.00 28.38 -2.22
CA VAL A 49 13.86 28.29 -1.29
C VAL A 49 12.88 27.20 -1.73
N PHE A 50 12.54 27.14 -3.02
CA PHE A 50 11.67 26.10 -3.57
C PHE A 50 12.26 24.70 -3.33
N LEU A 51 13.53 24.49 -3.66
CA LEU A 51 14.21 23.21 -3.40
C LEU A 51 14.21 22.83 -1.91
N LEU A 52 14.46 23.79 -1.02
CA LEU A 52 14.42 23.54 0.43
C LEU A 52 13.01 23.16 0.90
N THR A 53 11.96 23.79 0.38
CA THR A 53 10.57 23.41 0.73
C THR A 53 10.21 22.02 0.22
N VAL A 54 10.62 21.66 -0.99
CA VAL A 54 10.42 20.31 -1.55
C VAL A 54 11.14 19.26 -0.71
N ILE A 55 12.40 19.53 -0.30
CA ILE A 55 13.17 18.64 0.57
C ILE A 55 12.47 18.48 1.92
N HIS A 56 12.03 19.57 2.55
CA HIS A 56 11.34 19.51 3.85
C HIS A 56 10.02 18.74 3.77
N PHE A 57 9.26 18.93 2.69
CA PHE A 57 8.04 18.17 2.46
C PHE A 57 8.34 16.67 2.24
N ALA A 58 9.32 16.34 1.40
CA ALA A 58 9.70 14.96 1.14
C ALA A 58 10.23 14.24 2.39
N THR A 59 11.05 14.90 3.21
CA THR A 59 11.51 14.34 4.49
C THR A 59 10.36 14.20 5.48
N GLY A 60 9.42 15.16 5.50
CA GLY A 60 8.19 15.08 6.28
C GLY A 60 7.33 13.86 5.89
N VAL A 61 7.10 13.63 4.60
CA VAL A 61 6.37 12.46 4.09
C VAL A 61 7.08 11.16 4.46
N GLN A 62 8.41 11.10 4.30
CA GLN A 62 9.19 9.91 4.64
C GLN A 62 9.12 9.58 6.14
N LEU A 63 9.24 10.61 7.00
CA LEU A 63 9.14 10.45 8.46
C LEU A 63 7.73 10.00 8.87
N GLN A 64 6.69 10.55 8.24
CA GLN A 64 5.31 10.13 8.48
C GLN A 64 5.11 8.66 8.11
N GLN A 65 5.57 8.23 6.92
CA GLN A 65 5.50 6.84 6.49
C GLN A 65 6.25 5.89 7.44
N GLN A 66 7.40 6.31 7.95
CA GLN A 66 8.15 5.53 8.94
C GLN A 66 7.40 5.43 10.27
N PHE A 67 6.81 6.52 10.74
CA PHE A 67 6.00 6.52 11.96
C PHE A 67 4.78 5.62 11.81
N ASP A 68 4.06 5.72 10.69
CA ASP A 68 2.91 4.86 10.37
C ASP A 68 3.34 3.38 10.33
N SER A 69 4.47 3.06 9.70
CA SER A 69 5.01 1.69 9.65
C SER A 69 5.33 1.13 11.04
N GLN A 70 5.96 1.92 11.91
CA GLN A 70 6.26 1.49 13.28
C GLN A 70 5.00 1.36 14.13
N GLY A 71 4.02 2.25 13.93
CA GLY A 71 2.69 2.16 14.54
C GLY A 71 1.99 0.86 14.16
N THR A 72 1.99 0.49 12.87
CA THR A 72 1.41 -0.76 12.38
C THR A 72 2.13 -1.98 12.97
N LYS A 73 3.47 -1.99 13.03
CA LYS A 73 4.23 -3.09 13.64
C LYS A 73 3.87 -3.29 15.12
N LEU A 74 3.76 -2.20 15.88
CA LEU A 74 3.38 -2.26 17.29
C LEU A 74 1.94 -2.74 17.46
N ALA A 75 1.00 -2.27 16.63
CA ALA A 75 -0.39 -2.71 16.64
C ALA A 75 -0.50 -4.22 16.37
N VAL A 76 0.18 -4.72 15.34
CA VAL A 76 0.24 -6.16 15.00
C VAL A 76 0.80 -6.98 16.17
N LEU A 77 1.89 -6.52 16.80
CA LEU A 77 2.48 -7.22 17.96
C LEU A 77 1.53 -7.26 19.16
N LEU A 78 0.85 -6.15 19.45
CA LEU A 78 -0.14 -6.08 20.52
C LEU A 78 -1.33 -7.01 20.24
N THR A 79 -1.80 -7.08 19.00
CA THR A 79 -2.84 -8.02 18.58
C THR A 79 -2.40 -9.46 18.80
N GLN A 80 -1.19 -9.84 18.39
CA GLN A 80 -0.64 -11.19 18.61
C GLN A 80 -0.56 -11.55 20.10
N ILE A 81 -0.12 -10.63 20.96
CA ILE A 81 -0.06 -10.87 22.43
C ILE A 81 -1.47 -11.06 23.01
N LYS A 82 -2.45 -10.24 22.59
CA LYS A 82 -3.85 -10.41 22.99
C LYS A 82 -4.39 -11.78 22.58
N CYS A 83 -4.07 -12.25 21.38
CA CYS A 83 -4.51 -13.54 20.88
C CYS A 83 -3.89 -14.71 21.64
N ASN A 84 -2.58 -14.67 21.90
CA ASN A 84 -1.87 -15.72 22.64
C ASN A 84 -2.38 -15.87 24.09
N THR A 85 -2.76 -14.77 24.74
CA THR A 85 -3.28 -14.82 26.12
C THR A 85 -4.70 -15.38 26.20
N LYS A 86 -5.55 -15.18 25.17
CA LYS A 86 -6.91 -15.74 25.10
C LYS A 86 -6.91 -17.27 25.08
N LEU A 87 -5.93 -17.88 24.38
CA LEU A 87 -5.76 -19.34 24.23
C LEU A 87 -5.39 -20.08 25.52
N LEU A 88 -4.82 -19.40 26.52
CA LEU A 88 -4.32 -20.03 27.75
C LEU A 88 -5.40 -20.25 28.83
N SER A 89 -6.67 -19.94 28.56
CA SER A 89 -7.73 -19.88 29.58
C SER A 89 -8.85 -20.92 29.43
N LYS A 90 -8.79 -21.81 28.42
CA LYS A 90 -9.93 -22.65 28.05
C LYS A 90 -9.65 -24.14 28.24
N GLU A 91 -10.23 -24.73 29.28
CA GLU A 91 -10.18 -26.20 29.51
C GLU A 91 -11.25 -26.99 28.75
N ASN A 92 -12.24 -26.31 28.14
CA ASN A 92 -13.27 -26.91 27.30
C ASN A 92 -13.13 -26.48 25.84
N ILE A 93 -13.03 -27.46 24.94
CA ILE A 93 -13.02 -27.26 23.49
C ILE A 93 -14.39 -26.73 23.08
N SER A 94 -14.49 -25.44 22.76
CA SER A 94 -15.70 -24.82 22.24
C SER A 94 -15.37 -23.62 21.36
N CYS A 95 -16.32 -23.14 20.58
CA CYS A 95 -16.15 -21.95 19.77
C CYS A 95 -17.04 -20.80 20.26
N GLU A 96 -16.68 -19.57 19.90
CA GLU A 96 -17.51 -18.39 20.15
C GLU A 96 -18.73 -18.40 19.22
N ASP A 97 -19.80 -17.68 19.56
CA ASP A 97 -20.97 -17.58 18.69
C ASP A 97 -20.58 -17.13 17.27
N GLY A 98 -21.16 -17.77 16.26
CA GLY A 98 -20.82 -17.53 14.84
C GLY A 98 -19.55 -18.24 14.35
N TRP A 99 -18.93 -19.08 15.18
CA TRP A 99 -17.83 -19.96 14.79
C TRP A 99 -18.27 -21.44 14.90
N GLU A 100 -17.97 -22.21 13.87
CA GLU A 100 -18.25 -23.64 13.80
C GLU A 100 -17.08 -24.44 14.38
N LEU A 101 -17.36 -25.35 15.31
CA LEU A 101 -16.37 -26.23 15.90
C LEU A 101 -16.15 -27.47 15.02
N TYR A 102 -14.91 -27.69 14.62
CA TYR A 102 -14.48 -28.97 14.05
C TYR A 102 -13.15 -29.40 14.64
N LYS A 103 -13.14 -30.60 15.23
CA LYS A 103 -12.02 -31.13 16.01
C LYS A 103 -11.60 -30.13 17.10
N LYS A 104 -10.42 -29.50 16.99
CA LYS A 104 -9.88 -28.54 17.97
C LYS A 104 -9.74 -27.13 17.38
N HIS A 105 -10.48 -26.85 16.32
CA HIS A 105 -10.41 -25.62 15.57
C HIS A 105 -11.81 -25.03 15.39
N CYS A 106 -11.87 -23.71 15.37
CA CYS A 106 -13.04 -22.90 15.14
C CYS A 106 -12.95 -22.26 13.76
N TYR A 107 -14.01 -22.35 12.99
CA TYR A 107 -14.09 -21.85 11.62
C TYR A 107 -15.21 -20.82 11.50
N LYS A 108 -14.94 -19.67 10.87
CA LYS A 108 -15.94 -18.63 10.62
C LYS A 108 -16.02 -18.35 9.13
N PHE A 109 -17.22 -18.52 8.58
CA PHE A 109 -17.52 -18.22 7.18
C PHE A 109 -18.02 -16.79 7.09
N VAL A 110 -17.23 -15.91 6.49
CA VAL A 110 -17.55 -14.48 6.45
C VAL A 110 -18.22 -14.13 5.12
N GLU A 111 -19.45 -13.62 5.22
CA GLU A 111 -20.31 -13.23 4.09
C GLU A 111 -19.96 -11.84 3.50
N GLU A 112 -18.82 -11.26 3.87
CA GLU A 112 -18.27 -10.06 3.23
C GLU A 112 -17.17 -10.45 2.24
N THR A 113 -17.10 -9.77 1.10
CA THR A 113 -16.02 -10.02 0.12
C THR A 113 -14.87 -9.04 0.29
N GLU A 114 -13.64 -9.54 0.26
CA GLU A 114 -12.42 -8.74 0.42
C GLU A 114 -11.29 -9.28 -0.47
N THR A 115 -10.25 -8.47 -0.67
CA THR A 115 -8.98 -8.99 -1.21
C THR A 115 -8.38 -10.00 -0.24
N ARG A 116 -7.56 -10.92 -0.73
CA ARG A 116 -6.98 -11.97 0.13
C ARG A 116 -6.16 -11.40 1.29
N GLU A 117 -5.42 -10.32 1.04
CA GLU A 117 -4.64 -9.62 2.07
C GLU A 117 -5.54 -8.96 3.12
N LYS A 118 -6.62 -8.28 2.68
CA LYS A 118 -7.55 -7.64 3.61
C LYS A 118 -8.37 -8.66 4.41
N ALA A 119 -8.73 -9.78 3.81
CA ALA A 119 -9.37 -10.89 4.49
C ALA A 119 -8.49 -11.48 5.60
N GLN A 120 -7.18 -11.65 5.34
CA GLN A 120 -6.22 -12.08 6.37
C GLN A 120 -6.12 -11.08 7.52
N GLU A 121 -6.11 -9.77 7.23
CA GLU A 121 -6.13 -8.72 8.26
C GLU A 121 -7.37 -8.86 9.15
N LYS A 122 -8.57 -8.95 8.55
CA LYS A 122 -9.84 -9.13 9.29
C LYS A 122 -9.87 -10.40 10.13
N CYS A 123 -9.38 -11.54 9.63
CA CYS A 123 -9.26 -12.74 10.46
C CYS A 123 -8.32 -12.52 11.66
N SER A 124 -7.23 -11.78 11.45
CA SER A 124 -6.24 -11.51 12.50
C SER A 124 -6.79 -10.62 13.62
N GLU A 125 -7.74 -9.73 13.33
CA GLU A 125 -8.46 -8.93 14.32
C GLU A 125 -9.27 -9.80 15.32
N GLU A 126 -9.73 -10.98 14.87
CA GLU A 126 -10.46 -11.96 15.69
C GLU A 126 -9.57 -13.09 16.24
N CYS A 127 -8.25 -12.90 16.22
CA CYS A 127 -7.27 -13.91 16.66
C CYS A 127 -7.31 -15.20 15.86
N ALA A 128 -7.57 -15.07 14.56
CA ALA A 128 -7.63 -16.16 13.59
C ALA A 128 -6.71 -15.87 12.41
N CYS A 129 -6.51 -16.87 11.56
CA CYS A 129 -5.90 -16.71 10.25
C CYS A 129 -6.92 -17.06 9.16
N LEU A 130 -6.63 -16.73 7.90
CA LEU A 130 -7.33 -17.42 6.82
C LEU A 130 -7.12 -18.93 6.97
N VAL A 131 -8.14 -19.71 6.65
CA VAL A 131 -8.12 -21.16 6.82
C VAL A 131 -6.95 -21.78 6.05
N LYS A 132 -6.27 -22.75 6.66
CA LYS A 132 -5.44 -23.72 5.92
C LYS A 132 -6.18 -25.04 5.86
N ILE A 133 -5.97 -25.80 4.79
CA ILE A 133 -6.67 -27.08 4.61
C ILE A 133 -5.61 -28.18 4.51
N GLU A 134 -5.51 -28.98 5.56
CA GLU A 134 -4.40 -29.93 5.74
C GLU A 134 -4.75 -31.36 5.30
N ASN A 135 -6.03 -31.68 5.14
CA ASN A 135 -6.48 -33.03 4.77
C ASN A 135 -7.90 -33.04 4.19
N ALA A 136 -8.28 -34.19 3.62
CA ALA A 136 -9.58 -34.39 3.01
C ALA A 136 -10.75 -34.26 4.00
N ASP A 137 -10.62 -34.72 5.25
CA ASP A 137 -11.72 -34.62 6.22
C ASP A 137 -12.05 -33.16 6.55
N GLU A 138 -11.00 -32.33 6.72
CA GLU A 138 -11.14 -30.89 6.93
C GLU A 138 -11.75 -30.20 5.71
N ASN A 139 -11.29 -30.52 4.50
CA ASN A 139 -11.88 -29.98 3.28
C ASN A 139 -13.36 -30.32 3.17
N SER A 140 -13.73 -31.58 3.44
CA SER A 140 -15.14 -32.02 3.43
C SER A 140 -15.97 -31.32 4.50
N PHE A 141 -15.43 -31.10 5.69
CA PHE A 141 -16.09 -30.30 6.72
C PHE A 141 -16.32 -28.86 6.26
N ILE A 142 -15.28 -28.19 5.76
CA ILE A 142 -15.37 -26.79 5.31
C ILE A 142 -16.37 -26.66 4.16
N TYR A 143 -16.34 -27.58 3.20
CA TYR A 143 -17.31 -27.64 2.11
C TYR A 143 -18.75 -27.80 2.63
N SER A 144 -18.97 -28.71 3.57
CA SER A 144 -20.30 -28.97 4.13
C SER A 144 -20.81 -27.79 4.97
N ALA A 145 -19.96 -27.23 5.83
CA ALA A 145 -20.29 -26.12 6.72
C ALA A 145 -20.48 -24.80 5.96
N GLY A 146 -19.70 -24.56 4.90
CA GLY A 146 -19.81 -23.38 4.04
C GLY A 146 -20.88 -23.48 2.96
N GLY A 147 -21.43 -24.67 2.70
CA GLY A 147 -22.23 -24.92 1.49
C GLY A 147 -23.55 -25.67 1.68
N LEU A 148 -23.83 -26.26 2.84
CA LEU A 148 -25.10 -26.94 3.10
C LEU A 148 -25.56 -26.72 4.55
N PRO A 149 -26.41 -25.71 4.83
CA PRO A 149 -27.35 -25.89 5.91
C PRO A 149 -28.35 -26.98 5.48
N ASP A 150 -28.79 -27.78 6.43
CA ASP A 150 -29.89 -28.75 6.36
C ASP A 150 -31.26 -28.11 5.99
N THR A 151 -31.29 -27.07 5.16
CA THR A 151 -32.51 -26.40 4.72
C THR A 151 -32.36 -25.92 3.28
N ARG A 152 -33.44 -26.16 2.54
CA ARG A 152 -33.70 -25.80 1.15
C ARG A 152 -33.77 -24.28 0.96
N VAL A 153 -32.72 -23.54 1.31
CA VAL A 153 -32.56 -22.14 0.94
C VAL A 153 -31.86 -22.11 -0.41
N ILE A 154 -32.67 -22.05 -1.47
CA ILE A 154 -32.19 -21.69 -2.82
C ILE A 154 -31.56 -20.30 -2.70
N GLY A 155 -30.23 -20.23 -2.66
CA GLY A 155 -29.49 -18.97 -2.54
C GLY A 155 -27.98 -19.05 -2.30
N LYS A 156 -27.44 -20.09 -1.65
CA LYS A 156 -26.00 -20.16 -1.26
C LYS A 156 -25.07 -20.92 -2.22
N LEU A 157 -25.57 -21.33 -3.39
CA LEU A 157 -24.88 -22.28 -4.30
C LEU A 157 -23.67 -21.72 -5.10
N HIS A 158 -23.17 -20.51 -4.79
CA HIS A 158 -22.22 -19.81 -5.67
C HIS A 158 -21.06 -19.08 -4.96
N GLU A 159 -20.75 -19.43 -3.72
CA GLU A 159 -19.73 -18.70 -2.96
C GLU A 159 -18.34 -19.32 -3.15
N VAL A 160 -17.36 -18.48 -3.50
CA VAL A 160 -15.95 -18.84 -3.60
C VAL A 160 -15.23 -18.16 -2.43
N TYR A 161 -14.41 -18.92 -1.72
CA TYR A 161 -13.80 -18.48 -0.47
C TYR A 161 -12.27 -18.38 -0.57
N TRP A 162 -11.71 -17.32 0.00
CA TRP A 162 -10.28 -17.23 0.24
C TRP A 162 -9.83 -18.22 1.30
N THR A 163 -8.66 -18.81 1.03
CA THR A 163 -7.87 -19.60 1.98
C THR A 163 -6.53 -18.91 2.25
N SER A 164 -5.73 -19.44 3.17
CA SER A 164 -4.38 -18.96 3.43
C SER A 164 -3.33 -19.45 2.43
N GLY A 165 -3.70 -20.08 1.31
CA GLY A 165 -2.73 -20.64 0.38
C GLY A 165 -2.16 -19.60 -0.59
N ILE A 166 -0.84 -19.45 -0.69
CA ILE A 166 -0.16 -18.61 -1.68
C ILE A 166 0.84 -19.37 -2.52
N ARG A 167 1.06 -18.93 -3.75
CA ARG A 167 2.10 -19.47 -4.62
C ARG A 167 3.47 -18.95 -4.17
N ILE A 168 4.42 -19.85 -3.98
CA ILE A 168 5.82 -19.52 -3.67
C ILE A 168 6.76 -19.74 -4.86
N LYS A 169 6.44 -20.71 -5.71
CA LYS A 169 7.11 -21.00 -7.00
C LYS A 169 6.13 -21.75 -7.90
N LYS A 170 6.49 -21.98 -9.16
CA LYS A 170 5.64 -22.74 -10.11
C LYS A 170 5.14 -24.04 -9.45
N ASN A 171 3.82 -24.20 -9.39
CA ASN A 171 3.11 -25.35 -8.82
C ASN A 171 3.52 -25.73 -7.38
N ASN A 172 3.97 -24.77 -6.57
CA ASN A 172 4.18 -25.00 -5.14
C ASN A 172 3.55 -23.90 -4.32
N TRP A 173 2.95 -24.32 -3.22
CA TRP A 173 2.06 -23.52 -2.41
C TRP A 173 2.48 -23.55 -0.95
N LEU A 174 2.16 -22.48 -0.24
CA LEU A 174 2.43 -22.31 1.19
C LEU A 174 1.18 -21.79 1.89
N TRP A 175 0.89 -22.33 3.06
CA TRP A 175 -0.13 -21.80 3.96
C TRP A 175 0.45 -20.63 4.76
N THR A 176 -0.06 -19.42 4.57
CA THR A 176 0.41 -18.25 5.33
C THR A 176 0.01 -18.29 6.80
N ALA A 177 -0.95 -19.15 7.16
CA ALA A 177 -1.39 -19.35 8.54
C ALA A 177 -0.28 -19.90 9.45
N ASP A 178 0.60 -20.77 8.94
CA ASP A 178 1.69 -21.37 9.73
C ASP A 178 3.04 -21.46 9.00
N GLY A 179 3.12 -20.97 7.75
CA GLY A 179 4.34 -20.97 6.94
C GLY A 179 4.72 -22.33 6.36
N LYS A 180 3.87 -23.35 6.49
CA LYS A 180 4.17 -24.69 5.97
C LYS A 180 3.80 -24.84 4.50
N LEU A 181 4.49 -25.76 3.83
CA LEU A 181 4.15 -26.16 2.47
C LEU A 181 2.80 -26.88 2.45
N VAL A 182 2.04 -26.65 1.40
CA VAL A 182 0.80 -27.38 1.14
C VAL A 182 1.15 -28.82 0.78
N THR A 183 0.64 -29.79 1.56
CA THR A 183 0.87 -31.23 1.36
C THR A 183 -0.37 -32.00 0.93
N TYR A 184 -1.55 -31.47 1.24
CA TYR A 184 -2.83 -31.97 0.76
C TYR A 184 -3.24 -31.16 -0.47
N ASP A 185 -3.66 -31.83 -1.53
CA ASP A 185 -4.03 -31.22 -2.80
C ASP A 185 -5.50 -31.55 -3.11
N ASN A 186 -6.29 -30.51 -3.37
CA ASN A 186 -7.67 -30.61 -3.82
C ASN A 186 -7.98 -29.64 -4.97
N PHE A 187 -6.97 -29.25 -5.77
CA PHE A 187 -7.22 -28.45 -6.98
C PHE A 187 -8.19 -29.15 -7.93
N ASN A 188 -9.04 -28.36 -8.59
CA ASN A 188 -9.92 -28.86 -9.65
C ASN A 188 -9.10 -29.44 -10.82
N SER A 189 -9.70 -30.28 -11.67
CA SER A 189 -9.03 -31.07 -12.72
C SER A 189 -8.23 -30.27 -13.77
N ILE A 190 -8.38 -28.95 -13.81
CA ILE A 190 -7.68 -28.03 -14.73
C ILE A 190 -6.79 -27.04 -13.96
N GLU A 191 -6.86 -27.06 -12.63
CA GLU A 191 -6.15 -26.14 -11.75
C GLU A 191 -4.91 -26.80 -11.11
N PRO A 192 -3.91 -26.00 -10.71
CA PRO A 192 -3.80 -24.57 -10.93
C PRO A 192 -3.33 -24.22 -12.36
N ASN A 193 -4.07 -23.34 -13.05
CA ASN A 193 -3.81 -23.00 -14.46
C ASN A 193 -2.95 -21.73 -14.64
N ASN A 194 -2.81 -20.92 -13.58
CA ASN A 194 -2.07 -19.67 -13.54
C ASN A 194 -2.37 -18.72 -14.70
N ILE A 195 -3.65 -18.45 -14.98
CA ILE A 195 -4.08 -17.57 -16.09
C ILE A 195 -3.30 -16.24 -16.04
N ASN A 196 -2.70 -15.89 -17.17
CA ASN A 196 -1.88 -14.68 -17.37
C ASN A 196 -0.68 -14.55 -16.40
N GLY A 197 -0.33 -15.59 -15.65
CA GLY A 197 0.78 -15.56 -14.69
C GLY A 197 0.51 -14.78 -13.39
N ILE A 198 -0.75 -14.45 -13.10
CA ILE A 198 -1.12 -13.55 -11.98
C ILE A 198 -1.93 -14.23 -10.88
N GLU A 199 -2.24 -15.52 -11.02
CA GLU A 199 -3.06 -16.27 -10.07
C GLU A 199 -2.16 -16.96 -9.04
N ASN A 200 -2.02 -16.28 -7.90
CA ASN A 200 -1.03 -16.61 -6.89
C ASN A 200 -1.65 -16.90 -5.52
N CYS A 201 -2.97 -17.01 -5.42
CA CYS A 201 -3.70 -17.28 -4.19
C CYS A 201 -4.68 -18.43 -4.37
N ILE A 202 -4.81 -19.30 -3.36
CA ILE A 202 -5.76 -20.42 -3.39
C ILE A 202 -7.14 -19.94 -2.93
N SER A 203 -8.15 -20.24 -3.72
CA SER A 203 -9.56 -20.09 -3.38
C SER A 203 -10.28 -21.43 -3.40
N MET A 204 -11.21 -21.66 -2.48
CA MET A 204 -12.11 -22.82 -2.52
C MET A 204 -13.37 -22.47 -3.32
N SER A 205 -13.66 -23.28 -4.34
CA SER A 205 -14.85 -23.21 -5.17
C SER A 205 -16.08 -23.77 -4.47
N ASN A 206 -17.25 -23.52 -5.06
CA ASN A 206 -18.55 -23.96 -4.54
C ASN A 206 -18.80 -25.48 -4.60
N ASP A 207 -17.91 -26.25 -5.22
CA ASP A 207 -17.90 -27.72 -5.22
C ASP A 207 -16.88 -28.31 -4.22
N GLY A 208 -16.23 -27.44 -3.43
CA GLY A 208 -15.23 -27.81 -2.45
C GLY A 208 -13.83 -28.03 -3.02
N THR A 209 -13.64 -27.96 -4.34
CA THR A 209 -12.32 -28.02 -4.99
C THR A 209 -11.61 -26.67 -4.94
N TRP A 210 -10.31 -26.66 -5.18
CA TRP A 210 -9.50 -25.45 -5.14
C TRP A 210 -9.21 -24.91 -6.54
N ASN A 211 -9.05 -23.59 -6.59
CA ASN A 211 -8.61 -22.85 -7.75
C ASN A 211 -7.44 -21.93 -7.35
N ASP A 212 -6.51 -21.67 -8.26
CA ASP A 212 -5.66 -20.49 -8.13
C ASP A 212 -6.35 -19.26 -8.70
N TYR A 213 -6.29 -18.16 -7.96
CA TYR A 213 -6.97 -16.93 -8.32
C TYR A 213 -6.07 -15.72 -8.08
N ARG A 214 -6.39 -14.63 -8.77
CA ARG A 214 -5.72 -13.33 -8.60
C ARG A 214 -5.97 -12.81 -7.19
N CYS A 215 -4.91 -12.63 -6.39
CA CYS A 215 -5.00 -12.24 -4.98
C CYS A 215 -5.75 -10.92 -4.71
N ASN A 216 -5.78 -10.03 -5.71
CA ASN A 216 -6.48 -8.75 -5.66
C ASN A 216 -7.97 -8.86 -6.03
N GLY A 217 -8.46 -10.06 -6.34
CA GLY A 217 -9.89 -10.32 -6.47
C GLY A 217 -10.58 -10.22 -5.10
N THR A 218 -11.85 -9.81 -5.10
CA THR A 218 -12.65 -9.75 -3.88
C THR A 218 -13.51 -11.00 -3.77
N LEU A 219 -13.26 -11.84 -2.76
CA LEU A 219 -14.00 -13.08 -2.51
C LEU A 219 -14.45 -13.12 -1.05
N TYR A 220 -15.43 -13.97 -0.75
CA TYR A 220 -15.73 -14.37 0.63
C TYR A 220 -14.50 -15.03 1.25
N TYR A 221 -14.49 -15.24 2.57
CA TYR A 221 -13.31 -15.82 3.22
C TYR A 221 -13.67 -16.63 4.45
N ILE A 222 -12.78 -17.56 4.78
CA ILE A 222 -12.94 -18.45 5.93
C ILE A 222 -11.80 -18.15 6.90
N CYS A 223 -12.15 -17.79 8.12
CA CYS A 223 -11.20 -17.64 9.21
C CYS A 223 -11.13 -18.92 10.04
N GLU A 224 -9.94 -19.25 10.53
CA GLU A 224 -9.65 -20.43 11.36
C GLU A 224 -8.81 -20.03 12.58
N LYS A 225 -9.17 -20.53 13.76
CA LYS A 225 -8.37 -20.43 14.99
C LYS A 225 -8.48 -21.70 15.82
N GLN A 226 -7.53 -21.92 16.71
CA GLN A 226 -7.63 -23.00 17.70
C GLN A 226 -8.77 -22.71 18.70
N ALA A 227 -9.52 -23.76 19.05
CA ALA A 227 -10.69 -23.70 19.94
C ALA A 227 -10.34 -23.56 21.42
#